data_AF-A0ABD2TJ89-F1
#
_entry.id   AF-A0ABD2TJ89-F1
#
_cell.length_a   1.000
_cell.length_b   1.000
_cell.length_c   1.000
_cell.angle_alpha   90.00
_cell.angle_beta   90.00
_cell.angle_gamma   90.00
#
_symmetry.space_group_name_H-M   'P 1'
#
loop_
_entity.id
_entity.type
_entity.pdbx_description
1 polymer ?
#
loop_
_entity_poly.entity_id
_entity_poly.type
_entity_poly.pdbx_seq_one_letter_code
_entity_poly.pdbx_strand_id
1 'polypeptide(L)'
;LLYISLIASSPFLRHFFVISPPLLQLCKLHLLYEIRNRDSHFKCLPITIDVGTNNEQLLKDEFYIGLRQKRPTGEEYYNFLEEFMKVVKQIYGEKVPVQYEDFANHDAFELMVKYGTTHLVFNDNIRGTAVVVLAGLVASLKLLGWSLVEHTFLFFGAGEVSQDFLLKSQVFNRFGKQAMSNNM
;
A
#
# COMPACT_ATOMS: atom_id res chain seq x y z
N LEU A 1 -0.26 -15.16 10.17
CA LEU A 1 -0.65 -14.32 9.03
C LEU A 1 0.54 -14.23 8.10
N LEU A 2 0.43 -14.77 6.89
CA LEU A 2 1.34 -14.46 5.80
C LEU A 2 0.88 -13.13 5.22
N TYR A 3 1.77 -12.15 5.06
CA TYR A 3 1.49 -10.82 4.55
C TYR A 3 2.16 -10.65 3.20
N ILE A 4 1.35 -10.53 2.15
CA ILE A 4 1.87 -10.29 0.82
C ILE A 4 1.93 -8.80 0.65
N SER A 5 3.14 -8.25 0.74
CA SER A 5 3.36 -6.90 0.21
C SER A 5 3.42 -7.07 -1.29
N LEU A 6 2.32 -6.75 -1.96
CA LEU A 6 2.31 -6.52 -3.40
C LEU A 6 3.06 -5.22 -3.69
N ILE A 7 4.36 -5.37 -3.65
CA ILE A 7 5.25 -4.85 -4.65
C ILE A 7 6.33 -5.89 -4.78
N ALA A 8 7.29 -5.58 -5.59
CA ALA A 8 7.81 -6.45 -6.52
C ALA A 8 8.86 -7.49 -6.02
N SER A 9 8.61 -8.79 -5.68
CA SER A 9 9.36 -10.06 -6.09
C SER A 9 9.27 -11.33 -5.17
N SER A 10 8.99 -12.56 -5.69
CA SER A 10 9.13 -13.88 -4.99
C SER A 10 9.95 -14.95 -5.77
N PRO A 11 10.68 -15.89 -5.11
CA PRO A 11 11.79 -16.67 -5.69
C PRO A 11 11.44 -17.99 -6.41
N PHE A 12 10.15 -18.31 -6.60
CA PHE A 12 9.74 -19.60 -7.21
C PHE A 12 9.41 -19.51 -8.71
N LEU A 13 9.44 -18.31 -9.29
CA LEU A 13 9.23 -18.06 -10.71
C LEU A 13 10.45 -17.31 -11.24
N ARG A 14 11.36 -18.06 -11.88
CA ARG A 14 12.47 -17.46 -12.62
C ARG A 14 11.92 -16.83 -13.90
N HIS A 15 12.51 -15.70 -14.29
CA HIS A 15 12.18 -14.82 -15.41
C HIS A 15 11.09 -13.79 -15.06
N PHE A 16 11.30 -12.53 -15.48
CA PHE A 16 10.52 -11.29 -15.23
C PHE A 16 10.95 -10.44 -14.01
N PHE A 17 11.45 -9.21 -14.24
CA PHE A 17 11.89 -8.21 -13.24
C PHE A 17 11.58 -6.78 -13.69
N VAL A 18 11.43 -5.78 -12.78
CA VAL A 18 11.67 -4.28 -12.84
C VAL A 18 10.48 -3.28 -12.90
N ILE A 19 10.41 -2.09 -12.26
CA ILE A 19 11.11 -1.34 -11.15
C ILE A 19 10.07 -0.37 -10.52
N SER A 20 9.79 -0.54 -9.22
CA SER A 20 10.03 0.47 -8.16
C SER A 20 11.27 -0.06 -7.40
N PRO A 21 12.15 0.75 -6.74
CA PRO A 21 13.40 0.23 -6.21
C PRO A 21 13.12 -0.94 -5.25
N PRO A 22 13.51 -2.19 -5.57
CA PRO A 22 13.27 -3.34 -4.70
C PRO A 22 13.86 -3.12 -3.30
N LEU A 23 14.89 -2.27 -3.23
CA LEU A 23 15.50 -1.76 -2.01
C LEU A 23 14.52 -1.04 -1.08
N LEU A 24 13.61 -0.19 -1.56
CA LEU A 24 12.68 0.53 -0.68
C LEU A 24 11.72 -0.45 0.01
N GLN A 25 11.23 -1.44 -0.74
CA GLN A 25 10.32 -2.45 -0.22
C GLN A 25 11.01 -3.44 0.71
N LEU A 26 12.21 -3.90 0.34
CA LEU A 26 13.03 -4.74 1.22
C LEU A 26 13.38 -3.98 2.51
N CYS A 27 13.72 -2.69 2.41
CA CYS A 27 13.93 -1.84 3.58
C CYS A 27 12.66 -1.71 4.44
N LYS A 28 11.49 -1.54 3.82
CA LYS A 28 10.22 -1.41 4.54
C LYS A 28 9.81 -2.69 5.25
N LEU A 29 9.93 -3.82 4.56
CA LEU A 29 9.74 -5.14 5.16
C LEU A 29 10.75 -5.36 6.29
N HIS A 30 12.03 -5.10 6.04
CA HIS A 30 13.10 -5.24 7.04
C HIS A 30 12.86 -4.36 8.28
N LEU A 31 12.44 -3.11 8.11
CA LEU A 31 12.11 -2.20 9.21
C LEU A 31 10.91 -2.70 10.02
N LEU A 32 9.84 -3.15 9.34
CA LEU A 32 8.67 -3.75 9.99
C LEU A 32 9.02 -5.05 10.72
N TYR A 33 10.00 -5.81 10.22
CA TYR A 33 10.51 -7.02 10.85
C TYR A 33 11.32 -6.72 12.11
N GLU A 34 12.25 -5.75 12.07
CA GLU A 34 13.04 -5.35 13.24
C GLU A 34 12.14 -4.82 14.38
N ILE A 35 11.06 -4.10 14.04
CA ILE A 35 10.13 -3.55 15.03
C ILE A 35 9.26 -4.63 15.69
N ARG A 36 8.98 -5.76 15.03
CA ARG A 36 7.89 -6.69 15.43
C ARG A 36 8.31 -8.03 16.08
N ASN A 37 9.48 -8.07 16.73
CA ASN A 37 10.07 -9.24 17.39
C ASN A 37 10.54 -10.36 16.44
N ARG A 38 11.74 -10.87 16.74
CA ARG A 38 12.64 -11.71 15.92
C ARG A 38 12.18 -13.16 15.63
N ASP A 39 10.94 -13.53 15.89
CA ASP A 39 10.52 -14.96 15.89
C ASP A 39 9.80 -15.44 14.62
N SER A 40 9.74 -14.63 13.55
CA SER A 40 8.90 -14.93 12.38
C SER A 40 9.58 -14.59 11.04
N HIS A 41 10.68 -15.27 10.75
CA HIS A 41 11.51 -15.04 9.55
C HIS A 41 10.83 -15.27 8.18
N PHE A 42 9.61 -15.83 8.10
CA PHE A 42 9.02 -16.30 6.83
C PHE A 42 7.56 -15.92 6.57
N LYS A 43 7.05 -14.85 7.19
CA LYS A 43 5.62 -14.49 7.06
C LYS A 43 5.33 -13.34 6.10
N CYS A 44 6.26 -12.89 5.28
CA CYS A 44 5.95 -11.93 4.23
C CYS A 44 6.56 -12.34 2.89
N LEU A 45 5.87 -11.97 1.81
CA LEU A 45 6.30 -12.25 0.44
C LEU A 45 6.20 -10.97 -0.38
N PRO A 46 7.33 -10.34 -0.76
CA PRO A 46 7.31 -9.37 -1.86
C PRO A 46 6.90 -10.10 -3.16
N ILE A 47 6.19 -9.45 -4.09
CA ILE A 47 5.79 -9.94 -5.45
C ILE A 47 5.74 -8.85 -6.56
N THR A 48 6.52 -9.01 -7.66
CA THR A 48 6.71 -8.04 -8.80
C THR A 48 5.73 -8.28 -9.87
N ILE A 49 5.01 -7.22 -10.20
CA ILE A 49 4.22 -7.15 -11.40
C ILE A 49 4.96 -6.21 -12.35
N ASP A 50 5.84 -6.81 -13.15
CA ASP A 50 6.40 -6.11 -14.30
C ASP A 50 5.48 -6.36 -15.49
N VAL A 51 4.80 -5.30 -15.92
CA VAL A 51 3.95 -5.28 -17.11
C VAL A 51 4.55 -4.37 -18.19
N GLY A 52 5.83 -4.00 -18.06
CA GLY A 52 6.50 -3.03 -18.90
C GLY A 52 6.54 -1.62 -18.31
N THR A 53 7.11 -0.70 -19.08
CA THR A 53 7.31 0.69 -18.66
C THR A 53 6.99 1.68 -19.77
N ASN A 54 6.37 2.79 -19.40
CA ASN A 54 6.15 3.90 -20.32
C ASN A 54 7.33 4.88 -20.36
N ASN A 55 8.35 4.68 -19.52
CA ASN A 55 9.56 5.50 -19.48
C ASN A 55 10.50 5.17 -20.65
N GLU A 56 10.60 6.09 -21.61
CA GLU A 56 11.46 5.96 -22.80
C GLU A 56 12.95 5.81 -22.48
N GLN A 57 13.43 6.41 -21.39
CA GLN A 57 14.85 6.29 -21.01
C GLN A 57 15.16 4.86 -20.57
N LEU A 58 14.27 4.26 -19.76
CA LEU A 58 14.41 2.88 -19.30
C LEU A 58 14.31 1.87 -20.44
N LEU A 59 13.42 2.11 -21.42
CA LEU A 59 13.33 1.22 -22.59
C LEU A 59 14.63 1.20 -23.42
N LYS A 60 15.36 2.32 -23.45
CA LYS A 60 16.62 2.50 -24.20
C LYS A 60 17.86 2.14 -23.38
N ASP A 61 17.75 2.03 -22.07
CA ASP A 61 18.86 1.73 -21.18
C ASP A 61 19.25 0.25 -21.30
N GLU A 62 20.46 -0.06 -21.73
CA GLU A 62 20.97 -1.43 -21.89
C GLU A 62 20.96 -2.22 -20.57
N PHE A 63 21.10 -1.55 -19.43
CA PHE A 63 21.09 -2.17 -18.11
C PHE A 63 19.70 -2.28 -17.50
N TYR A 64 18.66 -1.82 -18.20
CA TYR A 64 17.28 -2.02 -17.79
C TYR A 64 16.97 -3.51 -17.74
N ILE A 65 16.79 -4.00 -16.52
CA ILE A 65 16.54 -5.41 -16.22
C ILE A 65 15.08 -5.83 -16.49
N GLY A 66 14.27 -4.95 -17.08
CA GLY A 66 12.82 -5.11 -17.22
C GLY A 66 12.27 -5.44 -18.57
N LEU A 67 10.95 -5.68 -18.59
CA LEU A 67 10.19 -5.85 -19.81
C LEU A 67 10.32 -4.58 -20.66
N ARG A 68 11.02 -4.71 -21.78
CA ARG A 68 11.27 -3.64 -22.76
C ARG A 68 10.07 -3.44 -23.67
N GLN A 69 8.92 -3.21 -23.07
CA GLN A 69 7.66 -2.92 -23.74
C GLN A 69 6.88 -1.84 -22.99
N LYS A 70 5.95 -1.19 -23.68
CA LYS A 70 4.98 -0.29 -23.05
C LYS A 70 4.00 -1.07 -22.19
N ARG A 71 3.44 -0.39 -21.19
CA ARG A 71 2.45 -1.02 -20.31
C ARG A 71 1.19 -1.37 -21.10
N PRO A 72 0.62 -2.58 -20.92
CA PRO A 72 -0.69 -2.88 -21.41
C PRO A 72 -1.70 -1.96 -20.71
N THR A 73 -2.79 -1.67 -21.38
CA THR A 73 -3.85 -0.79 -20.88
C THR A 73 -5.20 -1.47 -20.99
N GLY A 74 -6.14 -1.08 -20.12
CA GLY A 74 -7.49 -1.62 -20.17
C GLY A 74 -7.54 -3.09 -19.78
N GLU A 75 -8.35 -3.86 -20.50
CA GLU A 75 -8.78 -5.20 -20.09
C GLU A 75 -7.62 -6.17 -19.86
N GLU A 76 -6.59 -6.14 -20.70
CA GLU A 76 -5.42 -7.01 -20.58
C GLU A 76 -4.73 -6.87 -19.22
N TYR A 77 -4.53 -5.63 -18.78
CA TYR A 77 -3.93 -5.33 -17.48
C TYR A 77 -4.80 -5.80 -16.31
N TYR A 78 -6.10 -5.54 -16.36
CA TYR A 78 -7.01 -5.94 -15.27
C TYR A 78 -7.24 -7.45 -15.22
N ASN A 79 -7.23 -8.15 -16.36
CA ASN A 79 -7.35 -9.61 -16.42
C ASN A 79 -6.12 -10.27 -15.79
N PHE A 80 -4.92 -9.76 -16.06
CA PHE A 80 -3.70 -10.21 -15.39
C PHE A 80 -3.79 -10.03 -13.87
N LEU A 81 -4.22 -8.86 -13.39
CA LEU A 81 -4.35 -8.59 -11.95
C LEU A 81 -5.42 -9.47 -11.28
N GLU A 82 -6.51 -9.77 -11.98
CA GLU A 82 -7.56 -10.67 -11.52
C GLU A 82 -7.05 -12.10 -11.33
N GLU A 83 -6.34 -12.63 -12.33
CA GLU A 83 -5.70 -13.94 -12.25
C GLU A 83 -4.71 -13.99 -11.08
N PHE A 84 -3.88 -12.96 -10.96
CA PHE A 84 -2.92 -12.84 -9.88
C PHE A 84 -3.58 -12.92 -8.49
N MET A 85 -4.62 -12.12 -8.25
CA MET A 85 -5.32 -12.08 -6.96
C MET A 85 -5.98 -13.42 -6.63
N LYS A 86 -6.58 -14.08 -7.62
CA LYS A 86 -7.15 -15.43 -7.49
C LYS A 86 -6.11 -16.46 -7.08
N VAL A 87 -4.96 -16.49 -7.76
CA VAL A 87 -3.88 -17.44 -7.49
C VAL A 87 -3.29 -17.21 -6.10
N VAL A 88 -3.07 -15.96 -5.69
CA VAL A 88 -2.62 -15.62 -4.33
C VAL A 88 -3.56 -16.20 -3.28
N LYS A 89 -4.85 -15.98 -3.46
CA LYS A 89 -5.90 -16.44 -2.55
C LYS A 89 -6.01 -17.97 -2.53
N GLN A 90 -5.83 -18.62 -3.67
CA GLN A 90 -5.84 -20.08 -3.79
C GLN A 90 -4.63 -20.72 -3.09
N ILE A 91 -3.43 -20.15 -3.24
CA ILE A 91 -2.20 -20.71 -2.68
C ILE A 91 -2.09 -20.42 -1.18
N TYR A 92 -2.43 -19.21 -0.74
CA TYR A 92 -2.16 -18.72 0.61
C TYR A 92 -3.41 -18.58 1.50
N GLY A 93 -4.58 -18.81 0.93
CA GLY A 93 -5.88 -18.84 1.62
C GLY A 93 -6.58 -17.48 1.70
N GLU A 94 -7.87 -17.52 2.04
CA GLU A 94 -8.80 -16.38 2.14
C GLU A 94 -8.32 -15.23 3.04
N LYS A 95 -7.50 -15.55 4.05
CA LYS A 95 -7.09 -14.62 5.11
C LYS A 95 -5.69 -14.02 4.89
N VAL A 96 -5.11 -14.20 3.71
CA VAL A 96 -3.82 -13.58 3.36
C VAL A 96 -4.03 -12.07 3.13
N PRO A 97 -3.41 -11.17 3.91
CA PRO A 97 -3.45 -9.75 3.62
C PRO A 97 -2.55 -9.45 2.43
N VAL A 98 -3.04 -8.56 1.58
CA VAL A 98 -2.36 -8.11 0.37
C VAL A 98 -2.24 -6.58 0.42
N GLN A 99 -1.02 -6.08 0.50
CA GLN A 99 -0.73 -4.65 0.55
C GLN A 99 -0.23 -4.17 -0.81
N TYR A 100 -0.96 -3.27 -1.47
CA TYR A 100 -0.49 -2.54 -2.65
C TYR A 100 0.40 -1.37 -2.26
N GLU A 101 1.44 -1.13 -3.05
CA GLU A 101 2.29 0.06 -2.92
C GLU A 101 2.82 0.46 -4.31
N ASP A 102 2.98 1.77 -4.51
CA ASP A 102 3.47 2.41 -5.75
C ASP A 102 2.68 2.12 -7.04
N PHE A 103 1.39 1.78 -6.92
CA PHE A 103 0.47 1.81 -8.07
C PHE A 103 0.18 3.26 -8.48
N ALA A 104 -0.05 3.48 -9.77
CA ALA A 104 -0.59 4.75 -10.24
C ALA A 104 -1.95 5.01 -9.58
N ASN A 105 -2.22 6.26 -9.18
CA ASN A 105 -3.35 6.62 -8.34
C ASN A 105 -4.70 6.03 -8.83
N HIS A 106 -4.96 6.12 -10.14
CA HIS A 106 -6.21 5.62 -10.70
C HIS A 106 -6.37 4.10 -10.48
N ASP A 107 -5.32 3.33 -10.80
CA ASP A 107 -5.32 1.87 -10.64
C ASP A 107 -5.42 1.48 -9.16
N ALA A 108 -4.72 2.19 -8.28
CA ALA A 108 -4.71 1.91 -6.84
C ALA A 108 -6.12 1.96 -6.24
N PHE A 109 -6.90 2.99 -6.58
CA PHE A 109 -8.26 3.14 -6.08
C PHE A 109 -9.20 2.09 -6.67
N GLU A 110 -9.16 1.85 -7.98
CA GLU A 110 -10.02 0.87 -8.63
C GLU A 110 -9.80 -0.55 -8.09
N LEU A 111 -8.54 -0.95 -7.90
CA LEU A 111 -8.20 -2.24 -7.31
C LEU A 111 -8.67 -2.35 -5.87
N MET A 112 -8.56 -1.28 -5.08
CA MET A 112 -9.07 -1.25 -3.71
C MET A 112 -10.60 -1.38 -3.65
N VAL A 113 -11.34 -0.73 -4.54
CA VAL A 113 -12.81 -0.84 -4.61
C VAL A 113 -13.20 -2.24 -5.07
N LYS A 114 -12.56 -2.75 -6.12
CA LYS A 114 -12.84 -4.05 -6.72
C LYS A 114 -12.61 -5.21 -5.74
N TYR A 115 -11.47 -5.21 -5.04
CA TYR A 115 -11.08 -6.32 -4.17
C TYR A 115 -11.37 -6.09 -2.68
N GLY A 116 -11.75 -4.88 -2.28
CA GLY A 116 -11.93 -4.52 -0.86
C GLY A 116 -13.00 -5.32 -0.12
N THR A 117 -13.96 -5.91 -0.82
CA THR A 117 -15.02 -6.75 -0.23
C THR A 117 -14.73 -8.24 -0.30
N THR A 118 -13.81 -8.67 -1.17
CA THR A 118 -13.55 -10.08 -1.48
C THR A 118 -12.18 -10.57 -1.02
N HIS A 119 -11.26 -9.64 -0.76
CA HIS A 119 -9.88 -9.89 -0.34
C HIS A 119 -9.50 -8.96 0.82
N LEU A 120 -8.55 -9.40 1.64
CA LEU A 120 -7.97 -8.55 2.68
C LEU A 120 -6.91 -7.63 2.06
N VAL A 121 -7.35 -6.58 1.38
CA VAL A 121 -6.48 -5.65 0.65
C VAL A 121 -6.40 -4.26 1.29
N PHE A 122 -5.24 -3.62 1.16
CA PHE A 122 -5.08 -2.19 1.41
C PHE A 122 -3.93 -1.60 0.61
N ASN A 123 -3.96 -0.28 0.40
CA ASN A 123 -2.86 0.46 -0.20
C ASN A 123 -2.18 1.32 0.88
N ASP A 124 -0.87 1.17 1.02
CA ASP A 124 -0.11 1.87 2.07
C ASP A 124 0.12 3.35 1.75
N ASN A 125 0.34 3.69 0.48
CA ASN A 125 0.53 5.09 0.06
C ASN A 125 -0.71 5.93 0.38
N ILE A 126 -1.90 5.34 0.28
CA ILE A 126 -3.17 5.99 0.59
C ILE A 126 -3.46 5.96 2.10
N ARG A 127 -3.61 4.76 2.67
CA ARG A 127 -4.13 4.59 4.04
C ARG A 127 -3.07 4.72 5.13
N GLY A 128 -1.82 4.35 4.84
CA GLY A 128 -0.71 4.42 5.80
C GLY A 128 -0.33 5.86 6.12
N THR A 129 -0.10 6.66 5.08
CA THR A 129 0.26 8.08 5.20
C THR A 129 -0.80 8.87 5.97
N ALA A 130 -2.09 8.70 5.63
CA ALA A 130 -3.19 9.38 6.29
C ALA A 130 -3.26 9.09 7.80
N VAL A 131 -3.01 7.84 8.21
CA VAL A 131 -3.04 7.43 9.62
C VAL A 131 -1.87 8.03 10.41
N VAL A 132 -0.65 8.04 9.85
CA VAL A 132 0.52 8.60 10.54
C VAL A 132 0.36 10.12 10.73
N VAL A 133 -0.13 10.82 9.71
CA VAL A 133 -0.43 12.27 9.81
C VAL A 133 -1.49 12.52 10.90
N LEU A 134 -2.58 11.76 10.91
CA LEU A 134 -3.63 11.89 11.92
C LEU A 134 -3.11 11.58 13.33
N ALA A 135 -2.27 10.54 13.48
CA ALA A 135 -1.68 10.19 14.77
C ALA A 135 -0.77 11.30 15.31
N GLY A 136 0.07 11.90 14.45
CA GLY A 136 0.91 13.04 14.81
C GLY A 136 0.08 14.25 15.25
N LEU A 137 -0.99 14.56 14.51
CA LEU A 137 -1.91 15.65 14.87
C LEU A 137 -2.60 15.39 16.21
N VAL A 138 -3.17 14.21 16.43
CA VAL A 138 -3.83 13.85 17.69
C VAL A 138 -2.85 13.92 18.86
N ALA A 139 -1.61 13.44 18.69
CA ALA A 139 -0.59 13.51 19.73
C ALA A 139 -0.23 14.96 20.08
N SER A 140 -0.01 15.82 19.07
CA SER A 140 0.31 17.23 19.28
C SER A 140 -0.84 18.01 19.93
N LEU A 141 -2.08 17.80 19.49
CA LEU A 141 -3.26 18.47 20.02
C LEU A 141 -3.54 18.07 21.47
N LYS A 142 -3.27 16.81 21.83
CA LYS A 142 -3.36 16.35 23.23
C LYS A 142 -2.40 17.11 24.14
N LEU A 143 -1.18 17.39 23.69
CA LEU A 143 -0.21 18.19 24.46
C LEU A 143 -0.63 19.65 24.61
N LEU A 144 -1.34 20.19 23.62
CA LEU A 144 -1.85 21.57 23.63
C LEU A 144 -3.21 21.71 24.33
N GLY A 145 -3.87 20.60 24.69
CA GLY A 145 -5.21 20.59 25.26
C GLY A 145 -6.30 21.00 24.25
N TRP A 146 -6.03 20.87 22.95
CA TRP A 146 -6.91 21.30 21.87
C TRP A 146 -7.60 20.13 21.18
N SER A 147 -8.69 20.43 20.47
CA SER A 147 -9.47 19.43 19.74
C SER A 147 -9.25 19.52 18.22
N LEU A 148 -9.30 18.37 17.54
CA LEU A 148 -9.11 18.27 16.09
C LEU A 148 -10.18 19.07 15.32
N VAL A 149 -11.41 19.16 15.85
CA VAL A 149 -12.54 19.84 15.19
C VAL A 149 -12.43 21.37 15.23
N GLU A 150 -11.54 21.92 16.05
CA GLU A 150 -11.35 23.37 16.19
C GLU A 150 -10.39 23.95 15.14
N HIS A 151 -9.77 23.07 14.34
CA HIS A 151 -8.71 23.43 13.41
C HIS A 151 -9.18 23.36 11.96
N THR A 152 -8.68 24.32 11.16
CA THR A 152 -8.83 24.30 9.70
C THR A 152 -7.53 23.80 9.09
N PHE A 153 -7.61 22.75 8.28
CA PHE A 153 -6.46 22.14 7.63
C PHE A 153 -6.37 22.58 6.16
N LEU A 154 -5.18 23.02 5.74
CA LEU A 154 -4.86 23.30 4.35
C LEU A 154 -3.94 22.21 3.80
N PHE A 155 -4.33 21.60 2.68
CA PHE A 155 -3.54 20.58 1.99
C PHE A 155 -2.91 21.16 0.74
N PHE A 156 -1.58 21.08 0.62
CA PHE A 156 -0.88 21.36 -0.61
C PHE A 156 -0.89 20.11 -1.50
N GLY A 157 -1.99 19.92 -2.23
CA GLY A 157 -2.23 18.77 -3.10
C GLY A 157 -3.56 18.07 -2.80
N ALA A 158 -4.27 17.67 -3.86
CA ALA A 158 -5.58 17.01 -3.79
C ALA A 158 -5.50 15.51 -4.16
N GLY A 159 -4.39 14.86 -3.79
CA GLY A 159 -4.16 13.43 -4.02
C GLY A 159 -4.87 12.55 -3.00
N GLU A 160 -4.63 11.24 -3.12
CA GLU A 160 -5.32 10.19 -2.37
C GLU A 160 -5.12 10.30 -0.86
N VAL A 161 -3.92 10.70 -0.42
CA VAL A 161 -3.58 10.93 0.99
C VAL A 161 -4.47 12.00 1.62
N SER A 162 -4.70 13.12 0.91
CA SER A 162 -5.53 14.22 1.41
C SER A 162 -6.99 13.78 1.56
N GLN A 163 -7.50 12.98 0.62
CA GLN A 163 -8.87 12.47 0.68
C GLN A 163 -9.05 11.41 1.79
N ASP A 164 -8.13 10.45 1.93
CA ASP A 164 -8.22 9.44 2.99
C ASP A 164 -8.04 10.07 4.38
N PHE A 165 -7.15 11.06 4.53
CA PHE A 165 -7.03 11.81 5.79
C PHE A 165 -8.36 12.43 6.22
N LEU A 166 -9.09 13.09 5.32
CA LEU A 166 -10.39 13.69 5.63
C LEU A 166 -11.37 12.62 6.12
N LEU A 167 -11.45 11.48 5.44
CA LEU A 167 -12.29 10.36 5.87
C LEU A 167 -11.90 9.83 7.26
N LYS A 168 -10.60 9.63 7.51
CA LYS A 168 -10.09 9.13 8.80
C LYS A 168 -10.33 10.13 9.93
N SER A 169 -10.16 11.42 9.68
CA SER A 169 -10.43 12.47 10.67
C SER A 169 -11.92 12.49 11.07
N GLN A 170 -12.83 12.31 10.12
CA GLN A 170 -14.27 12.20 10.39
C GLN A 170 -14.62 10.96 11.22
N VAL A 171 -14.05 9.80 10.86
CA VAL A 171 -14.23 8.54 11.62
C VAL A 171 -13.67 8.69 13.04
N PHE A 172 -12.49 9.27 13.20
CA PHE A 172 -11.88 9.50 14.51
C PHE A 172 -12.72 10.46 15.37
N ASN A 173 -13.26 11.54 14.78
CA ASN A 173 -14.14 12.45 15.49
C ASN A 173 -15.44 11.78 15.94
N ARG A 174 -15.97 10.86 15.13
CA ARG A 174 -17.25 10.17 15.40
C ARG A 174 -17.12 9.01 16.39
N PHE A 175 -16.01 8.26 16.33
CA PHE A 175 -15.85 7.01 17.10
C PHE A 175 -14.60 6.98 17.99
N GLY A 176 -13.55 7.74 17.66
CA GLY A 176 -12.26 7.73 18.36
C GLY A 176 -12.28 8.43 19.72
N LYS A 177 -13.15 9.44 19.92
CA LYS A 177 -13.29 10.14 21.21
C LYS A 177 -13.68 9.21 22.37
N GLN A 178 -14.52 8.19 22.12
CA GLN A 178 -14.92 7.21 23.14
C GLN A 178 -13.78 6.32 23.62
N ALA A 179 -12.85 5.95 22.74
CA ALA A 179 -11.71 5.10 23.10
C ALA A 179 -10.62 5.83 23.91
N MET A 180 -10.46 7.14 23.70
CA MET A 180 -9.47 7.96 24.42
C MET A 180 -9.96 8.42 25.80
N SER A 181 -11.27 8.49 26.02
CA SER A 181 -11.87 8.82 27.32
C SER A 181 -11.81 7.67 28.34
N ASN A 182 -11.71 6.41 27.88
CA ASN A 182 -11.76 5.23 28.74
C ASN A 182 -10.37 4.78 29.29
N ASN A 183 -9.32 5.57 29.04
CA ASN A 183 -7.96 5.33 29.54
C ASN A 183 -7.50 6.43 30.55
N MET A 184 -8.45 7.08 31.23
CA MET A 184 -8.22 7.93 32.40
C MET A 184 -8.85 7.32 33.64
#